data_AF-S8E7A0-F1
#
_entry.id   AF-S8E7A0-F1
#
_cell.length_a   1.000
_cell.length_b   1.000
_cell.length_c   1.000
_cell.angle_alpha   90.00
_cell.angle_beta   90.00
_cell.angle_gamma   90.00
#
_symmetry.space_group_name_H-M   'P 1'
#
loop_
_entity.id
_entity.type
_entity.pdbx_description
1 polymer ?
#
loop_
_entity_poly.entity_id
_entity_poly.type
_entity_poly.pdbx_seq_one_letter_code
_entity_poly.pdbx_strand_id
1 'polypeptide(L)'
;VMLRRTPPRRRLVICAVLFLVAVPFLVIGIYRNGQKISYFFRPLWDEPPPPFHRLPHYYAENVSTEVLCRLHGWSLRSAPRRVFDGIIFSNEIDILEIRWNELDNNVDKFVILESNTTFTGI
;
A
#
# COMPACT_ATOMS: atom_id res chain seq x y z
N VAL A 1 36.23 53.83 -7.64
CA VAL A 1 35.97 53.26 -9.00
C VAL A 1 35.71 51.77 -8.86
N MET A 2 34.44 51.35 -8.77
CA MET A 2 34.07 49.93 -8.79
C MET A 2 34.01 49.47 -10.26
N LEU A 3 35.02 48.73 -10.71
CA LEU A 3 35.00 48.06 -12.01
C LEU A 3 34.01 46.88 -11.95
N ARG A 4 32.79 47.11 -12.45
CA ARG A 4 31.78 46.07 -12.63
C ARG A 4 32.25 45.14 -13.78
N ARG A 5 32.90 44.04 -13.44
CA ARG A 5 33.27 42.99 -14.41
C ARG A 5 31.99 42.36 -14.95
N THR A 6 31.57 42.74 -16.15
CA THR A 6 30.49 42.05 -16.88
C THR A 6 30.92 40.61 -17.14
N PRO A 7 30.12 39.59 -16.79
CA PRO A 7 30.48 38.21 -17.09
C PRO A 7 30.66 38.04 -18.60
N PRO A 8 31.68 37.28 -19.06
CA PRO A 8 31.94 37.16 -20.48
C PRO A 8 30.73 36.51 -21.17
N ARG A 9 30.11 37.24 -22.10
CA ARG A 9 28.88 36.87 -22.84
C ARG A 9 28.87 35.42 -23.36
N ARG A 10 30.05 34.89 -23.71
CA ARG A 10 30.26 33.49 -24.13
C ARG A 10 29.99 32.46 -23.03
N ARG A 11 30.37 32.73 -21.76
CA ARG A 11 30.07 31.83 -20.64
C ARG A 11 28.58 31.75 -20.36
N LEU A 12 27.89 32.90 -20.45
CA LEU A 12 26.43 32.95 -20.25
C LEU A 12 25.69 32.11 -21.30
N VAL A 13 26.11 32.19 -22.58
CA VAL A 13 25.52 31.41 -23.67
C VAL A 13 25.79 29.91 -23.49
N ILE A 14 27.01 29.52 -23.09
CA ILE A 14 27.33 28.11 -22.82
C ILE A 14 26.48 27.57 -21.66
N CYS A 15 26.35 28.32 -20.58
CA CYS A 15 25.48 27.94 -19.45
C CYS A 15 24.01 27.81 -19.88
N ALA A 16 23.52 28.72 -20.73
CA ALA A 16 22.15 28.67 -21.25
C ALA A 16 21.91 27.42 -22.10
N VAL A 17 22.85 27.06 -23.00
CA VAL A 17 22.76 25.84 -23.81
C VAL A 17 22.81 24.58 -22.96
N LEU A 18 23.72 24.53 -21.98
CA LEU A 18 23.80 23.39 -21.05
C LEU A 18 22.51 23.22 -20.24
N PHE A 19 21.91 24.32 -19.80
CA PHE A 19 20.62 24.29 -19.11
C PHE A 19 19.49 23.78 -20.02
N LEU A 20 19.43 24.28 -21.26
CA LEU A 20 18.42 23.90 -22.25
C LEU A 20 18.50 22.40 -22.61
N VAL A 21 19.69 21.81 -22.55
CA VAL A 21 19.90 20.37 -22.76
C VAL A 21 19.64 19.58 -21.47
N ALA A 22 20.17 20.02 -20.33
CA ALA A 22 20.09 19.27 -19.08
C ALA A 22 18.66 19.16 -18.52
N VAL A 23 17.84 20.20 -18.67
CA VAL A 23 16.48 20.23 -18.12
C VAL A 23 15.58 19.15 -18.74
N PRO A 24 15.48 18.99 -20.08
CA PRO A 24 14.74 17.88 -20.70
C PRO A 24 15.20 16.50 -20.22
N PHE A 25 16.52 16.27 -20.12
CA PHE A 25 17.05 14.99 -19.64
C PHE A 25 16.68 14.73 -18.18
N LEU A 26 16.73 15.76 -17.33
CA LEU A 26 16.30 15.67 -15.93
C LEU A 26 14.81 15.36 -15.84
N VAL A 27 13.97 16.05 -16.63
CA VAL A 27 12.51 15.84 -16.65
C VAL A 27 12.17 14.42 -17.11
N ILE A 28 12.79 13.94 -18.20
CA ILE A 28 12.61 12.56 -18.66
C ILE A 28 13.11 11.56 -17.61
N GLY A 29 14.24 11.84 -16.96
CA GLY A 29 14.79 11.01 -15.89
C GLY A 29 13.84 10.88 -14.70
N ILE A 30 13.27 11.99 -14.24
CA ILE A 30 12.26 12.03 -13.17
C ILE A 30 10.98 11.32 -13.61
N TYR A 31 10.49 11.57 -14.83
CA TYR A 31 9.28 10.93 -15.35
C TYR A 31 9.41 9.40 -15.37
N ARG A 32 10.55 8.87 -15.85
CA ARG A 32 10.78 7.42 -15.92
C ARG A 32 11.02 6.78 -14.56
N ASN A 33 11.57 7.51 -13.59
CA ASN A 33 11.94 6.97 -12.27
C ASN A 33 11.09 7.52 -11.12
N GLY A 34 9.97 8.17 -11.42
CA GLY A 34 9.16 8.91 -10.44
C GLY A 34 8.74 8.05 -9.25
N GLN A 35 8.34 6.79 -9.50
CA GLN A 35 8.02 5.83 -8.44
C GLN A 35 9.22 5.61 -7.50
N LYS A 36 10.41 5.35 -8.03
CA LYS A 36 11.63 5.11 -7.23
C LYS A 36 12.02 6.34 -6.42
N ILE A 37 11.96 7.51 -7.04
CA ILE A 37 12.26 8.79 -6.38
C ILE A 37 11.25 9.04 -5.25
N SER A 38 9.97 8.80 -5.52
CA SER A 38 8.90 8.92 -4.52
C SER A 38 9.15 7.98 -3.33
N TYR A 39 9.43 6.70 -3.58
CA TYR A 39 9.75 5.73 -2.53
C TYR A 39 11.03 6.07 -1.76
N PHE A 40 12.05 6.63 -2.41
CA PHE A 40 13.26 7.08 -1.71
C PHE A 40 12.97 8.21 -0.71
N PHE A 41 12.10 9.14 -1.09
CA PHE A 41 11.67 10.23 -0.22
C PHE A 41 10.47 9.88 0.67
N ARG A 42 9.98 8.64 0.65
CA ARG A 42 8.86 8.16 1.45
C ARG A 42 8.97 8.56 2.93
N PRO A 43 10.13 8.48 3.60
CA PRO A 43 10.24 8.93 4.99
C PRO A 43 9.97 10.43 5.24
N LEU A 44 10.01 11.27 4.20
CA LEU A 44 9.73 12.71 4.30
C LEU A 44 8.24 13.06 4.14
N TRP A 45 7.46 12.21 3.45
CA TRP A 45 6.07 12.52 3.09
C TRP A 45 5.05 11.44 3.48
N ASP A 46 5.50 10.23 3.82
CA ASP A 46 4.65 9.15 4.32
C ASP A 46 4.81 9.05 5.85
N GLU A 47 3.69 8.91 6.53
CA GLU A 47 3.67 8.73 7.97
C GLU A 47 3.72 7.22 8.30
N PRO A 48 4.46 6.82 9.34
CA PRO A 48 4.43 5.42 9.75
C PRO A 48 3.00 5.04 10.16
N PRO A 49 2.57 3.79 9.89
CA PRO A 49 1.27 3.34 10.33
C PRO A 49 1.17 3.41 11.87
N PRO A 50 -0.04 3.60 12.41
CA PRO A 50 -0.25 3.55 13.85
C PRO A 50 0.30 2.25 14.45
N PRO A 51 0.79 2.28 15.70
CA PRO A 51 1.24 1.06 16.37
C PRO A 51 0.11 0.05 16.46
N PHE A 52 0.44 -1.24 16.27
CA PHE A 52 -0.54 -2.32 16.35
C PHE A 52 -1.15 -2.42 17.75
N HIS A 53 -2.48 -2.36 17.82
CA HIS A 53 -3.20 -2.74 19.02
C HIS A 53 -3.32 -4.27 19.05
N ARG A 54 -2.53 -4.91 19.93
CA ARG A 54 -2.58 -6.38 20.08
C ARG A 54 -3.85 -6.80 20.80
N LEU A 55 -4.75 -7.46 20.07
CA LEU A 55 -5.91 -8.15 20.63
C LEU A 55 -5.54 -9.62 20.86
N PRO A 56 -5.42 -10.09 22.11
CA PRO A 56 -5.10 -11.49 22.38
C PRO A 56 -6.25 -12.40 21.96
N HIS A 57 -5.97 -13.53 21.32
CA HIS A 57 -7.00 -14.51 20.99
C HIS A 57 -7.20 -15.46 22.17
N TYR A 58 -8.31 -15.30 22.90
CA TYR A 58 -8.70 -16.23 23.96
C TYR A 58 -9.48 -17.39 23.34
N TYR A 59 -8.79 -18.45 22.93
CA TYR A 59 -9.43 -19.68 22.46
C TYR A 59 -9.27 -20.80 23.48
N ALA A 60 -10.38 -21.47 23.79
CA ALA A 60 -10.41 -22.71 24.53
C ALA A 60 -11.66 -23.50 24.13
N GLU A 61 -11.54 -24.82 24.06
CA GLU A 61 -12.66 -25.70 23.74
C GLU A 61 -13.77 -25.57 24.79
N ASN A 62 -15.02 -25.62 24.34
CA ASN A 62 -16.23 -25.58 25.18
C ASN A 62 -16.45 -24.29 25.98
N VAL A 63 -15.76 -23.20 25.64
CA VAL A 63 -16.03 -21.87 26.23
C VAL A 63 -17.11 -21.15 25.44
N SER A 64 -18.09 -20.57 26.15
CA SER A 64 -19.15 -19.80 25.50
C SER A 64 -18.67 -18.45 24.98
N THR A 65 -19.21 -18.01 23.85
CA THR A 65 -18.89 -16.70 23.22
C THR A 65 -19.12 -15.53 24.18
N GLU A 66 -20.09 -15.63 25.07
CA GLU A 66 -20.39 -14.63 26.11
C GLU A 66 -19.17 -14.39 27.02
N VAL A 67 -18.52 -15.46 27.48
CA VAL A 67 -17.32 -15.37 28.33
C VAL A 67 -16.17 -14.76 27.55
N LEU A 68 -15.97 -15.18 26.30
CA LEU A 68 -14.94 -14.64 25.42
C LEU A 68 -15.11 -13.14 25.18
N CYS A 69 -16.34 -12.69 24.90
CA CYS A 69 -16.65 -11.27 24.76
C CYS A 69 -16.33 -10.50 26.04
N ARG A 70 -16.69 -11.02 27.22
CA ARG A 70 -16.42 -10.37 28.51
C ARG A 70 -14.92 -10.23 28.80
N LEU A 71 -14.08 -11.19 28.39
CA LEU A 71 -12.61 -11.07 28.51
C LEU A 71 -12.05 -9.89 27.71
N HIS A 72 -12.72 -9.49 26.64
CA HIS A 72 -12.40 -8.31 25.85
C HIS A 72 -13.12 -7.03 26.31
N GLY A 73 -13.94 -7.08 27.36
CA GLY A 73 -14.82 -5.98 27.76
C GLY A 73 -15.95 -5.71 26.78
N TRP A 74 -16.33 -6.71 25.97
CA TRP A 74 -17.41 -6.63 24.98
C TRP A 74 -18.68 -7.33 25.49
N SER A 75 -19.83 -6.94 24.93
CA SER A 75 -21.11 -7.61 25.14
C SER A 75 -21.45 -8.51 23.96
N LEU A 76 -22.10 -9.64 24.21
CA LEU A 76 -22.63 -10.49 23.15
C LEU A 76 -23.65 -9.74 22.30
N ARG A 77 -23.65 -9.99 21.00
CA ARG A 77 -24.61 -9.40 20.06
C ARG A 77 -25.90 -10.22 20.05
N SER A 78 -27.03 -9.56 19.80
CA SER A 78 -28.34 -10.21 19.69
C SER A 78 -28.48 -11.13 18.46
N ALA A 79 -27.72 -10.84 17.40
CA ALA A 79 -27.68 -11.66 16.19
C ALA A 79 -26.24 -11.70 15.62
N PRO A 80 -25.82 -12.80 15.01
CA PRO A 80 -24.53 -12.89 14.33
C PRO A 80 -24.46 -11.89 13.17
N ARG A 81 -23.27 -11.34 12.91
CA ARG A 81 -23.03 -10.55 11.70
C ARG A 81 -22.71 -11.49 10.55
N ARG A 82 -23.13 -11.09 9.36
CA ARG A 82 -22.63 -11.70 8.14
C ARG A 82 -21.18 -11.33 7.93
N VAL A 83 -20.33 -12.33 7.81
CA VAL A 83 -18.90 -12.23 7.48
C VAL A 83 -18.76 -12.54 5.99
N PHE A 84 -18.16 -11.62 5.26
CA PHE A 84 -17.87 -11.77 3.85
C PHE A 84 -16.35 -11.88 3.68
N ASP A 85 -15.90 -12.95 3.03
CA ASP A 85 -14.49 -13.09 2.68
C ASP A 85 -14.28 -12.65 1.23
N GLY A 86 -13.46 -11.62 1.03
CA GLY A 86 -13.15 -11.06 -0.28
C GLY A 86 -11.79 -11.53 -0.76
N ILE A 87 -11.75 -12.22 -1.91
CA ILE A 87 -10.53 -12.79 -2.48
C ILE A 87 -10.35 -12.23 -3.89
N ILE A 88 -9.19 -11.61 -4.14
CA ILE A 88 -8.74 -11.35 -5.51
C ILE A 88 -8.08 -12.64 -6.00
N PHE A 89 -8.59 -13.20 -7.10
CA PHE A 89 -8.18 -14.51 -7.59
C PHE A 89 -7.37 -14.38 -8.90
N SER A 90 -6.23 -15.06 -8.97
CA SER A 90 -5.38 -15.10 -10.16
C SER A 90 -4.77 -16.50 -10.38
N ASN A 91 -5.58 -17.44 -10.87
CA ASN A 91 -5.17 -18.82 -11.23
C ASN A 91 -4.56 -19.65 -10.06
N GLU A 92 -4.77 -19.23 -8.81
CA GLU A 92 -4.25 -19.88 -7.61
C GLU A 92 -5.31 -20.84 -7.02
N ILE A 93 -5.71 -21.84 -7.81
CA ILE A 93 -6.81 -22.76 -7.45
C ILE A 93 -6.52 -23.51 -6.14
N ASP A 94 -5.29 -23.98 -5.95
CA ASP A 94 -4.90 -24.74 -4.75
C ASP A 94 -5.04 -23.91 -3.46
N ILE A 95 -4.69 -22.62 -3.52
CA ILE A 95 -4.83 -21.71 -2.37
C ILE A 95 -6.29 -21.39 -2.10
N LEU A 96 -7.10 -21.24 -3.15
CA LEU A 96 -8.54 -21.01 -3.02
C LEU A 96 -9.21 -22.22 -2.35
N GLU A 97 -8.84 -23.44 -2.74
CA GLU A 97 -9.38 -24.68 -2.16
C GLU A 97 -9.06 -24.79 -0.66
N ILE A 98 -7.80 -24.59 -0.28
CA ILE A 98 -7.40 -24.62 1.14
C ILE A 98 -8.17 -23.56 1.93
N ARG A 99 -8.21 -22.32 1.44
CA ARG A 99 -8.88 -21.21 2.12
C ARG A 99 -10.38 -21.46 2.27
N TRP A 100 -11.01 -22.04 1.26
CA TRP A 100 -12.42 -22.41 1.32
C TRP A 100 -12.64 -23.45 2.41
N ASN A 101 -11.91 -24.56 2.39
CA ASN A 101 -12.06 -25.65 3.36
C ASN A 101 -11.83 -25.18 4.82
N GLU A 102 -10.87 -24.30 5.04
CA GLU A 102 -10.55 -23.78 6.38
C GLU A 102 -11.58 -22.75 6.88
N LEU A 103 -12.20 -21.97 5.98
CA LEU A 103 -13.07 -20.84 6.36
C LEU A 103 -14.57 -21.09 6.16
N ASP A 104 -14.98 -22.19 5.52
CA ASP A 104 -16.38 -22.47 5.18
C ASP A 104 -17.31 -22.43 6.41
N ASN A 105 -16.81 -22.87 7.57
CA ASN A 105 -17.58 -22.86 8.83
C ASN A 105 -17.65 -21.49 9.51
N ASN A 106 -16.88 -20.49 9.05
CA ASN A 106 -16.71 -19.20 9.71
C ASN A 106 -17.21 -18.01 8.88
N VAL A 107 -17.38 -18.19 7.57
CA VAL A 107 -17.73 -17.14 6.60
C VAL A 107 -19.10 -17.41 6.01
N ASP A 108 -19.95 -16.39 5.93
CA ASP A 108 -21.30 -16.54 5.35
C ASP A 108 -21.29 -16.56 3.82
N LYS A 109 -20.37 -15.79 3.21
CA LYS A 109 -20.23 -15.65 1.75
C LYS A 109 -18.78 -15.39 1.33
N PHE A 110 -18.31 -16.14 0.34
CA PHE A 110 -17.10 -15.84 -0.40
C PHE A 110 -17.40 -14.93 -1.59
N VAL A 111 -16.65 -13.85 -1.73
CA VAL A 111 -16.70 -12.89 -2.84
C VAL A 111 -15.40 -13.01 -3.60
N ILE A 112 -15.46 -13.67 -4.76
CA ILE A 112 -14.30 -13.88 -5.63
C ILE A 112 -14.29 -12.77 -6.67
N LEU A 113 -13.20 -12.01 -6.71
CA LEU A 113 -12.94 -10.98 -7.70
C LEU A 113 -11.82 -11.46 -8.64
N GLU A 114 -12.19 -11.74 -9.87
CA GLU A 114 -11.25 -12.06 -10.95
C GLU A 114 -11.03 -10.80 -11.82
N SER A 115 -9.78 -10.59 -12.24
CA SER A 115 -9.39 -9.49 -13.13
C SER A 115 -8.62 -10.06 -14.31
N ASN A 116 -8.80 -9.43 -15.49
CA ASN A 116 -7.99 -9.72 -16.66
C ASN A 116 -6.59 -9.07 -16.60
N THR A 117 -6.31 -8.29 -15.56
CA THR A 117 -5.03 -7.61 -15.33
C THR A 117 -4.59 -7.77 -13.88
N THR A 118 -3.29 -7.95 -13.70
CA THR A 118 -2.63 -8.06 -12.39
C THR A 118 -2.50 -6.70 -11.70
N PHE A 119 -2.11 -6.69 -10.41
CA PHE A 119 -1.81 -5.45 -9.67
C PHE A 119 -0.75 -4.57 -10.36
N THR A 120 0.11 -5.15 -11.20
CA THR A 120 1.12 -4.42 -11.98
C THR A 120 0.62 -3.96 -13.35
N GLY A 121 -0.63 -4.28 -13.72
CA GLY A 121 -1.26 -3.88 -14.98
C GLY A 121 -0.81 -4.70 -16.19
N ILE A 122 -0.20 -5.87 -15.96
CA ILE A 122 0.04 -6.92 -16.97
C ILE A 122 -1.20 -7.79 -17.04
#